data_AF-A0A2S5KLR0-F1
#
_entry.id   AF-A0A2S5KLR0-F1
#
_cell.length_a   1.000
_cell.length_b   1.000
_cell.length_c   1.000
_cell.angle_alpha   90.00
_cell.angle_beta   90.00
_cell.angle_gamma   90.00
#
_symmetry.space_group_name_H-M   'P 1'
#
loop_
_entity.id
_entity.type
_entity.pdbx_description
1 polymer ?
#
loop_
_entity_poly.entity_id
_entity_poly.type
_entity_poly.pdbx_seq_one_letter_code
_entity_poly.pdbx_strand_id
1 'polypeptide(L)'
;PAGTTSAELTIVAADDNVYEGVEGFTVSVTDAQINGQALNDASADGSIADEDGDVPQGGDIPTVSVTAVQPQATEPADDGSQTNAVFTIDLSNPSEYATTMTVSVAPSATDGIEQNDVQTL
;
A
#
# COMPACT_ATOMS: atom_id res chain seq x y z
N PRO A 1 15.60 -12.03 37.10
CA PRO A 1 16.69 -12.44 38.01
C PRO A 1 16.11 -12.96 39.33
N ALA A 2 16.87 -13.67 40.16
CA ALA A 2 16.37 -14.01 41.49
C ALA A 2 16.02 -12.72 42.26
N GLY A 3 14.81 -12.66 42.82
CA GLY A 3 14.30 -11.48 43.55
C GLY A 3 13.60 -10.42 42.69
N THR A 4 13.38 -10.63 41.39
CA THR A 4 12.60 -9.72 40.53
C THR A 4 11.25 -10.33 40.16
N THR A 5 10.22 -9.50 40.02
CA THR A 5 8.87 -9.92 39.61
C THR A 5 8.45 -9.38 38.24
N SER A 6 9.32 -8.61 37.57
CA SER A 6 9.05 -8.03 36.25
C SER A 6 10.27 -8.11 35.34
N ALA A 7 9.99 -8.13 34.04
CA ALA A 7 10.94 -7.96 32.94
C ALA A 7 10.20 -7.22 31.81
N GLU A 8 10.95 -6.53 30.95
CA GLU A 8 10.41 -5.82 29.78
C GLU A 8 10.87 -6.52 28.50
N LEU A 9 9.96 -6.58 27.52
CA LEU A 9 10.24 -6.97 26.15
C LEU A 9 9.93 -5.75 25.27
N THR A 10 10.90 -5.31 24.49
CA THR A 10 10.72 -4.23 23.51
C THR A 10 10.65 -4.82 22.11
N ILE A 11 9.57 -4.52 21.40
CA ILE A 11 9.44 -4.77 19.96
C ILE A 11 9.65 -3.43 19.25
N VAL A 12 10.45 -3.44 18.19
CA VAL A 12 10.73 -2.26 17.36
C VAL A 12 10.21 -2.59 15.96
N ALA A 13 9.27 -1.79 15.47
CA ALA A 13 8.76 -1.90 14.10
C ALA A 13 9.85 -1.50 13.10
N ALA A 14 9.86 -2.14 11.93
CA ALA A 14 10.63 -1.64 10.79
C ALA A 14 9.89 -0.45 10.20
N ASP A 15 10.65 0.57 9.81
CA ASP A 15 10.12 1.76 9.13
C ASP A 15 10.47 1.63 7.64
N ASP A 16 9.48 1.70 6.77
CA ASP A 16 9.67 1.65 5.32
C ASP A 16 8.73 2.61 4.56
N ASN A 17 8.30 2.26 3.35
CA ASN A 17 7.43 3.11 2.54
C ASN A 17 6.24 2.35 1.94
N VAL A 18 5.92 1.17 2.48
CA VAL A 18 4.87 0.29 2.01
C VAL A 18 3.63 0.50 2.87
N TYR A 19 2.47 0.70 2.24
CA TYR A 19 1.22 0.75 2.99
C TYR A 19 0.78 -0.66 3.44
N GLU A 20 0.80 -0.92 4.74
CA GLU A 20 0.49 -2.21 5.42
C GLU A 20 -0.69 -2.09 6.39
N GLY A 21 -0.99 -0.87 6.87
CA GLY A 21 -2.10 -0.62 7.79
C GLY A 21 -1.76 -1.01 9.24
N VAL A 22 -2.69 -1.63 9.97
CA VAL A 22 -2.43 -2.09 11.35
C VAL A 22 -2.23 -3.59 11.37
N GLU A 23 -1.05 -4.02 11.81
CA GLU A 23 -0.67 -5.42 11.90
C GLU A 23 -0.74 -5.93 13.35
N GLY A 24 -1.36 -7.08 13.57
CA GLY A 24 -1.48 -7.70 14.90
C GLY A 24 -0.42 -8.77 15.14
N PHE A 25 0.11 -8.84 16.35
CA PHE A 25 1.00 -9.93 16.79
C PHE A 25 0.65 -10.41 18.21
N THR A 26 1.08 -11.62 18.56
CA THR A 26 0.89 -12.19 19.90
C THR A 26 2.24 -12.56 20.51
N VAL A 27 2.51 -12.07 21.72
CA VAL A 27 3.64 -12.53 22.54
C VAL A 27 3.15 -13.67 23.42
N SER A 28 3.87 -14.80 23.42
CA SER A 28 3.59 -15.95 24.28
C SER A 28 4.80 -16.31 25.13
N VAL A 29 4.54 -16.72 26.38
CA VAL A 29 5.53 -17.27 27.30
C VAL A 29 5.06 -18.68 27.63
N THR A 30 5.89 -19.66 27.27
CA THR A 30 5.69 -21.08 27.56
C THR A 30 6.89 -21.65 28.31
N ASP A 31 6.73 -22.81 28.94
CA ASP A 31 7.81 -23.55 29.60
C ASP A 31 8.58 -22.74 30.67
N ALA A 32 7.94 -21.74 31.27
CA ALA A 32 8.55 -20.96 32.33
C ALA A 32 8.76 -21.84 33.57
N GLN A 33 9.92 -21.68 34.23
CA GLN A 33 10.30 -22.52 35.38
C GLN A 33 10.91 -21.72 36.53
N ILE A 34 10.67 -22.18 37.76
CA ILE A 34 11.39 -21.74 38.96
C ILE A 34 11.98 -22.97 39.63
N ASN A 35 13.31 -23.03 39.71
CA ASN A 35 14.02 -24.14 40.36
C ASN A 35 13.54 -25.54 39.88
N GLY A 36 13.31 -25.69 38.57
CA GLY A 36 12.84 -26.94 37.97
C GLY A 36 11.34 -27.24 38.18
N GLN A 37 10.54 -26.29 38.69
CA GLN A 37 9.09 -26.38 38.73
C GLN A 37 8.48 -25.53 37.62
N ALA A 38 7.58 -26.11 36.84
CA ALA A 38 6.87 -25.40 35.79
C ALA A 38 5.92 -24.34 36.36
N LEU A 39 5.83 -23.22 35.65
CA LEU A 39 4.81 -22.18 35.85
C LEU A 39 3.72 -22.32 34.78
N ASN A 40 2.70 -21.47 34.87
CA ASN A 40 1.69 -21.36 33.83
C ASN A 40 2.23 -20.69 32.57
N ASP A 41 1.64 -21.02 31.43
CA ASP A 41 1.78 -20.26 30.19
C ASP A 41 0.99 -18.95 30.28
N ALA A 42 1.39 -17.95 29.47
CA ALA A 42 0.69 -16.68 29.34
C ALA A 42 0.89 -16.09 27.94
N SER A 43 -0.06 -15.28 27.49
CA SER A 43 0.06 -14.53 26.24
C SER A 43 -0.60 -13.15 26.33
N ALA A 44 -0.15 -12.24 25.47
CA ALA A 44 -0.76 -10.93 25.27
C ALA A 44 -0.64 -10.52 23.80
N ASP A 45 -1.66 -9.85 23.28
CA ASP A 45 -1.66 -9.31 21.93
C ASP A 45 -1.07 -7.90 21.90
N GLY A 46 -0.46 -7.56 20.77
CA GLY A 46 0.04 -6.23 20.43
C GLY A 46 -0.24 -5.92 18.97
N SER A 47 0.10 -4.71 18.56
CA SER A 47 -0.02 -4.28 17.16
C SER A 47 1.10 -3.34 16.76
N ILE A 48 1.41 -3.33 15.46
CA ILE A 48 2.23 -2.33 14.79
C ILE A 48 1.27 -1.48 13.96
N ALA A 49 1.36 -0.17 14.12
CA ALA A 49 0.70 0.77 13.22
C ALA A 49 1.69 1.15 12.12
N ASP A 50 1.19 1.29 10.91
CA ASP A 50 1.91 1.80 9.73
C ASP A 50 2.74 3.04 10.05
N GLU A 51 2.17 3.99 10.82
CA GLU A 51 2.86 5.23 11.21
C GLU A 51 2.54 5.73 12.63
N ASP A 52 3.40 6.63 13.13
CA ASP A 52 3.20 7.40 14.36
C ASP A 52 2.00 8.35 14.23
N GLY A 53 0.95 8.05 15.00
CA GLY A 53 -0.08 9.03 15.36
C GLY A 53 -1.44 8.75 14.75
N ASP A 54 -2.46 9.09 15.53
CA ASP A 54 -3.90 8.86 15.37
C ASP A 54 -4.54 9.59 14.16
N VAL A 55 -3.79 9.82 13.08
CA VAL A 55 -4.37 10.26 11.81
C VAL A 55 -4.94 9.01 11.15
N PRO A 56 -6.28 8.90 10.96
CA PRO A 56 -6.79 7.81 10.17
C PRO A 56 -6.19 7.98 8.79
N GLN A 57 -5.37 7.02 8.34
CA GLN A 57 -4.93 6.88 6.95
C GLN A 57 -3.84 7.85 6.45
N GLY A 58 -2.85 8.21 7.28
CA GLY A 58 -1.78 9.14 6.88
C GLY A 58 -0.41 8.53 6.53
N GLY A 59 -0.11 7.33 7.03
CA GLY A 59 1.15 6.65 6.76
C GLY A 59 1.11 5.88 5.46
N ASP A 60 2.14 6.09 4.65
CA ASP A 60 2.43 5.49 3.33
C ASP A 60 1.31 5.30 2.31
N ILE A 61 0.10 5.78 2.58
CA ILE A 61 -1.04 5.63 1.70
C ILE A 61 -0.68 6.18 0.33
N PRO A 62 -0.71 5.34 -0.71
CA PRO A 62 -0.30 5.78 -2.02
C PRO A 62 -1.29 6.79 -2.57
N THR A 63 -0.75 7.88 -3.09
CA THR A 63 -1.49 8.77 -3.99
C THR A 63 -1.38 8.24 -5.42
N VAL A 64 -2.42 8.47 -6.23
CA VAL A 64 -2.43 8.12 -7.65
C VAL A 64 -2.06 9.34 -8.47
N SER A 65 -1.17 9.17 -9.44
CA SER A 65 -0.85 10.19 -10.44
C SER A 65 -1.03 9.65 -11.86
N VAL A 66 -1.34 10.54 -12.80
CA VAL A 66 -1.43 10.22 -14.23
C VAL A 66 -0.52 11.17 -15.00
N THR A 67 0.42 10.63 -15.76
CA THR A 67 1.36 11.42 -16.55
C THR A 67 1.21 11.11 -18.03
N ALA A 68 1.05 12.14 -18.86
CA ALA A 68 1.08 11.98 -20.31
C ALA A 68 2.54 11.81 -20.78
N VAL A 69 2.91 10.60 -21.18
CA VAL A 69 4.21 10.30 -21.80
C VAL A 69 4.20 10.72 -23.27
N GLN A 70 3.08 10.46 -23.95
CA GLN A 70 2.80 10.94 -25.30
C GLN A 70 1.36 11.49 -25.32
N PRO A 71 1.17 12.81 -25.25
CA PRO A 71 -0.18 13.37 -25.09
C PRO A 71 -1.02 13.35 -26.36
N GLN A 72 -0.45 12.96 -27.51
CA GLN A 72 -1.09 13.08 -28.83
C GLN A 72 -1.02 11.75 -29.59
N ALA A 73 -2.16 11.31 -30.09
CA ALA A 73 -2.27 10.28 -31.10
C ALA A 73 -2.34 10.92 -32.50
N THR A 74 -2.01 10.16 -33.53
CA THR A 74 -2.28 10.55 -34.92
C THR A 74 -3.11 9.48 -35.60
N GLU A 75 -4.00 9.91 -36.50
CA GLU A 75 -4.66 8.99 -37.41
C GLU A 75 -3.65 8.24 -38.31
N PRO A 76 -4.03 7.08 -38.86
CA PRO A 76 -3.21 6.39 -39.85
C PRO A 76 -2.96 7.26 -41.08
N ALA A 77 -1.69 7.42 -41.46
CA ALA A 77 -1.29 8.01 -42.72
C ALA A 77 -1.48 7.03 -43.90
N ASP A 78 -1.29 7.49 -45.14
CA ASP A 78 -1.41 6.67 -46.36
C ASP A 78 -0.47 5.45 -46.39
N ASP A 79 0.67 5.53 -45.68
CA ASP A 79 1.62 4.43 -45.53
C ASP A 79 1.30 3.50 -44.34
N GLY A 80 0.19 3.76 -43.65
CA GLY A 80 -0.28 3.02 -42.48
C GLY A 80 0.41 3.38 -41.17
N SER A 81 1.30 4.39 -41.15
CA SER A 81 1.93 4.85 -39.91
C SER A 81 0.94 5.63 -39.03
N GLN A 82 1.01 5.44 -37.71
CA GLN A 82 0.21 6.15 -36.72
C GLN A 82 0.96 6.25 -35.39
N THR A 83 0.54 7.14 -34.49
CA THR A 83 0.98 7.17 -33.09
C THR A 83 -0.18 7.06 -32.13
N ASN A 84 0.10 6.59 -30.92
CA ASN A 84 -0.89 6.50 -29.85
C ASN A 84 -0.65 7.60 -28.82
N ALA A 85 -1.71 8.03 -28.13
CA ALA A 85 -1.53 8.75 -26.88
C ALA A 85 -1.17 7.72 -25.78
N VAL A 86 -0.17 8.02 -24.98
CA VAL A 86 0.38 7.13 -23.95
C VAL A 86 0.41 7.86 -22.62
N PHE A 87 -0.17 7.25 -21.60
CA PHE A 87 -0.20 7.73 -20.24
C PHE A 87 0.37 6.67 -19.31
N THR A 88 1.06 7.09 -18.26
CA THR A 88 1.37 6.22 -17.11
C THR A 88 0.44 6.56 -15.96
N ILE A 89 0.08 5.54 -15.18
CA ILE A 89 -0.65 5.68 -13.93
C ILE A 89 0.24 5.08 -12.86
N ASP A 90 0.64 5.91 -11.90
CA ASP A 90 1.65 5.56 -10.91
C ASP A 90 1.11 5.76 -9.49
N LEU A 91 1.43 4.82 -8.59
CA LEU A 91 1.25 4.98 -7.14
C LEU A 91 2.51 5.62 -6.56
N SER A 92 2.35 6.54 -5.60
CA SER A 92 3.50 7.20 -4.95
C SER A 92 4.35 6.26 -4.09
N ASN A 93 3.77 5.16 -3.62
CA ASN A 93 4.37 4.17 -2.74
C ASN A 93 3.83 2.77 -3.10
N PRO A 94 4.55 1.68 -2.74
CA PRO A 94 3.99 0.33 -2.74
C PRO A 94 2.85 0.19 -1.72
N SER A 95 2.06 -0.88 -1.87
CA SER A 95 0.99 -1.27 -0.95
C SER A 95 1.01 -2.79 -0.83
N GLU A 96 0.90 -3.32 0.39
CA GLU A 96 0.76 -4.76 0.66
C GLU A 96 -0.60 -5.27 0.17
N TYR A 97 -1.60 -4.38 0.14
CA TYR A 97 -2.94 -4.68 -0.36
C TYR A 97 -3.06 -4.51 -1.88
N ALA A 98 -3.88 -5.36 -2.50
CA ALA A 98 -4.26 -5.20 -3.90
C ALA A 98 -4.98 -3.87 -4.13
N THR A 99 -4.43 -3.03 -5.00
CA THR A 99 -5.05 -1.76 -5.39
C THR A 99 -5.93 -1.94 -6.62
N THR A 100 -7.19 -1.52 -6.54
CA THR A 100 -8.12 -1.49 -7.68
C THR A 100 -8.41 -0.05 -8.08
N MET A 101 -8.49 0.22 -9.39
CA MET A 101 -8.85 1.53 -9.92
C MET A 101 -9.84 1.41 -11.06
N THR A 102 -10.64 2.46 -11.25
CA THR A 102 -11.50 2.62 -12.43
C THR A 102 -10.93 3.75 -13.27
N VAL A 103 -10.66 3.48 -14.55
CA VAL A 103 -10.18 4.48 -15.50
C VAL A 103 -11.34 4.84 -16.42
N SER A 104 -11.59 6.14 -16.57
CA SER A 104 -12.60 6.67 -17.49
C SER A 104 -11.97 7.71 -18.40
N VAL A 105 -12.27 7.64 -19.69
CA VAL A 105 -11.91 8.66 -20.67
C VAL A 105 -13.18 9.40 -21.05
N ALA A 106 -13.13 10.74 -21.00
CA ALA A 106 -14.25 11.60 -21.37
C ALA A 106 -13.81 12.62 -22.43
N PRO A 107 -14.69 13.02 -23.36
CA PRO A 107 -14.40 14.06 -24.33
C PRO A 107 -14.12 15.40 -23.62
N SER A 108 -13.20 16.17 -24.21
CA SER A 108 -13.03 17.59 -23.86
C SER A 108 -14.34 18.36 -24.10
N ALA A 109 -14.56 19.42 -23.32
CA ALA A 109 -15.71 20.32 -23.48
C ALA A 109 -15.66 21.15 -24.78
N THR A 110 -14.47 21.30 -25.37
CA THR A 110 -14.24 21.94 -26.66
C THR A 110 -13.55 20.93 -27.57
N ASP A 111 -14.15 20.65 -28.73
CA ASP A 111 -13.66 19.69 -29.73
C ASP A 111 -13.26 18.34 -29.10
N GLY A 112 -14.24 17.74 -28.42
CA GLY A 112 -14.07 16.46 -27.74
C GLY A 112 -13.84 15.30 -28.72
N ILE A 113 -13.21 14.25 -28.20
CA ILE A 113 -12.98 13.00 -28.94
C ILE A 113 -14.30 12.42 -29.48
N GLU A 114 -14.29 11.93 -30.72
CA GLU A 114 -15.47 11.29 -31.28
C GLU A 114 -15.70 9.92 -30.63
N GLN A 115 -16.94 9.44 -30.63
CA GLN A 115 -17.32 8.17 -29.98
C GLN A 115 -16.49 6.96 -30.48
N ASN A 116 -15.97 7.02 -31.71
CA ASN A 116 -15.22 5.94 -32.34
C ASN A 116 -13.69 6.08 -32.21
N ASP A 117 -13.19 7.20 -31.69
CA ASP A 117 -11.73 7.42 -31.54
C ASP A 117 -11.17 6.74 -30.29
N VAL A 118 -12.02 6.51 -29.28
CA VAL A 118 -11.67 5.72 -28.11
C VAL A 118 -12.10 4.29 -28.33
N GLN A 119 -11.18 3.49 -28.84
CA GLN A 119 -11.34 2.04 -28.81
C GLN A 119 -11.19 1.64 -27.33
N THR A 120 -12.27 1.12 -26.73
CA THR A 120 -12.34 0.77 -25.30
C THR A 120 -11.10 -0.01 -24.84
N LEU A 121 -10.56 0.36 -23.67
CA LEU A 121 -9.48 -0.34 -22.95
C LEU A 121 -9.79 -1.83 -22.75
#